data_AF-A0A6N9CGD5-F1
#
_entry.id   AF-A0A6N9CGD5-F1
#
_cell.length_a   1.000
_cell.length_b   1.000
_cell.length_c   1.000
_cell.angle_alpha   90.00
_cell.angle_beta   90.00
_cell.angle_gamma   90.00
#
_symmetry.space_group_name_H-M   'P 1'
#
loop_
_entity.id
_entity.type
_entity.pdbx_description
1 polymer ?
#
loop_
_entity_poly.entity_id
_entity_poly.type
_entity_poly.pdbx_seq_one_letter_code
_entity_poly.pdbx_strand_id
1 'polypeptide(L)'
;MAKRLYRRDVRRVVKRHVRDMSRAEVVKAYRNSRLKNLHGEFLDRRYRALPMRVWELILEYSQVDKKQYRSDHWDCDNFALALCGQVPMWFDVNGVGLVIDYSGKHAYNSLLVYDNNKLSIVGVEPQNDRWGVAKTGVRMYSAQNGYTIFG
;
A
#
# COMPACT_ATOMS: atom_id res chain seq x y z
N MET A 1 -24.73 -12.21 9.24
CA MET A 1 -24.65 -10.90 8.56
C MET A 1 -23.33 -10.24 8.94
N ALA A 2 -22.45 -9.98 7.98
CA ALA A 2 -21.24 -9.19 8.21
C ALA A 2 -21.62 -7.75 8.55
N LYS A 3 -21.03 -7.19 9.61
CA LYS A 3 -21.32 -5.83 10.07
C LYS A 3 -20.76 -4.83 9.05
N ARG A 4 -21.61 -4.01 8.45
CA ARG A 4 -21.17 -2.99 7.48
C ARG A 4 -20.23 -1.98 8.17
N LEU A 5 -18.99 -1.88 7.70
CA LEU A 5 -18.04 -0.88 8.21
C LEU A 5 -18.47 0.52 7.74
N TYR A 6 -18.72 1.42 8.69
CA TYR A 6 -18.97 2.84 8.37
C TYR A 6 -17.64 3.60 8.28
N ARG A 7 -17.54 4.50 7.30
CA ARG A 7 -16.34 5.34 7.09
C ARG A 7 -15.86 6.06 8.34
N ARG A 8 -16.81 6.56 9.15
CA ARG A 8 -16.51 7.29 10.38
C ARG A 8 -15.79 6.41 11.41
N ASP A 9 -16.12 5.13 11.46
CA ASP A 9 -15.52 4.19 12.40
C ASP A 9 -14.09 3.85 11.97
N VAL A 10 -13.87 3.56 10.68
CA VAL A 10 -12.52 3.31 10.15
C VAL A 10 -11.63 4.54 10.33
N ARG A 11 -12.11 5.74 9.99
CA ARG A 11 -11.38 7.01 10.24
C ARG A 11 -11.00 7.19 11.71
N ARG A 12 -11.88 6.83 12.64
CA ARG A 12 -11.60 6.91 14.07
C ARG A 12 -10.49 5.95 14.48
N VAL A 13 -10.48 4.73 13.93
CA VAL A 13 -9.41 3.75 14.17
C VAL A 13 -8.08 4.24 13.60
N VAL A 14 -8.06 4.76 12.36
CA VAL A 14 -6.87 5.34 11.73
C VAL A 14 -6.28 6.45 12.59
N LYS A 15 -7.08 7.45 12.97
CA LYS A 15 -6.62 8.59 13.79
C LYS A 15 -5.98 8.17 15.12
N ARG A 16 -6.40 7.05 15.71
CA ARG A 16 -5.85 6.53 16.97
C ARG A 16 -4.51 5.83 16.82
N HIS A 17 -4.18 5.35 15.61
CA HIS A 17 -3.05 4.46 15.38
C HIS A 17 -2.00 5.01 14.43
N VAL A 18 -2.31 6.11 13.72
CA VAL A 18 -1.39 6.73 12.78
C VAL A 18 -0.13 7.22 13.48
N ARG A 19 1.00 7.04 12.79
CA ARG A 19 2.32 7.52 13.22
C ARG A 19 2.98 8.27 12.08
N ASP A 20 3.47 9.48 12.38
CA ASP A 20 4.23 10.26 11.41
C ASP A 20 5.69 9.80 11.37
N MET A 21 6.17 9.48 10.18
CA MET A 21 7.53 9.10 9.85
C MET A 21 8.18 10.22 9.05
N SER A 22 9.46 10.50 9.31
CA SER A 22 10.26 11.35 8.43
C SER A 22 10.54 10.64 7.09
N ARG A 23 10.78 11.42 6.03
CA ARG A 23 11.26 10.87 4.74
C ARG A 23 12.50 9.99 4.92
N ALA A 24 13.42 10.33 5.82
CA ALA A 24 14.64 9.56 6.05
C ALA A 24 14.33 8.16 6.62
N GLU A 25 13.39 8.05 7.55
CA GLU A 25 12.95 6.76 8.10
C GLU A 25 12.30 5.90 7.03
N VAL A 26 11.45 6.49 6.18
CA VAL A 26 10.78 5.78 5.08
C VAL A 26 11.79 5.29 4.04
N VAL A 27 12.74 6.13 3.62
CA VAL A 27 13.81 5.74 2.69
C VAL A 27 14.65 4.61 3.27
N LYS A 28 14.96 4.65 4.57
CA LYS A 28 15.68 3.57 5.25
C LYS A 28 14.87 2.27 5.24
N ALA A 29 13.56 2.32 5.53
CA ALA A 29 12.68 1.17 5.47
C ALA A 29 12.58 0.60 4.03
N TYR A 30 12.52 1.48 3.03
CA TYR A 30 12.47 1.11 1.62
C TYR A 30 13.72 0.37 1.15
N ARG A 31 14.92 0.88 1.48
CA ARG A 31 16.19 0.22 1.16
C ARG A 31 16.34 -1.17 1.79
N ASN A 32 15.64 -1.41 2.90
CA ASN A 32 15.59 -2.70 3.59
C ASN A 32 14.43 -3.59 3.13
N SER A 33 13.59 -3.12 2.21
CA SER A 33 12.43 -3.84 1.72
C SER A 33 12.77 -4.74 0.53
N ARG A 34 11.78 -5.53 0.09
CA ARG A 34 11.88 -6.32 -1.15
C ARG A 34 11.77 -5.46 -2.42
N LEU A 35 11.36 -4.20 -2.30
CA LEU A 35 11.23 -3.25 -3.40
C LEU A 35 12.51 -2.43 -3.64
N LYS A 36 13.57 -2.68 -2.86
CA LYS A 36 14.82 -1.89 -2.88
C LYS A 36 15.53 -1.79 -4.24
N ASN A 37 15.23 -2.68 -5.18
CA ASN A 37 15.79 -2.67 -6.53
C ASN A 37 14.99 -1.76 -7.48
N LEU A 38 13.78 -1.33 -7.10
CA LEU A 38 13.00 -0.33 -7.83
C LEU A 38 13.45 1.08 -7.43
N HIS A 39 13.30 2.04 -8.33
CA HIS A 39 13.54 3.45 -8.04
C HIS A 39 12.48 3.98 -7.06
N GLY A 40 12.91 4.47 -5.90
CA GLY A 40 12.02 5.02 -4.88
C GLY A 40 11.88 6.54 -5.02
N GLU A 41 10.68 7.00 -5.36
CA GLU A 41 10.31 8.42 -5.38
C GLU A 41 9.48 8.75 -4.12
N PHE A 42 9.90 9.79 -3.41
CA PHE A 42 9.35 10.17 -2.11
C PHE A 42 8.96 11.65 -2.15
N LEU A 43 7.71 11.93 -2.50
CA LEU A 43 7.21 13.26 -2.87
C LEU A 43 6.98 14.17 -1.64
N ASP A 44 6.80 13.58 -0.45
CA ASP A 44 6.58 14.30 0.80
C ASP A 44 7.78 14.32 1.75
N ARG A 45 7.74 15.28 2.69
CA ARG A 45 8.69 15.39 3.82
C ARG A 45 8.37 14.42 4.97
N ARG A 46 7.09 14.08 5.15
CA ARG A 46 6.60 13.21 6.22
C ARG A 46 5.54 12.26 5.68
N TYR A 47 5.48 11.06 6.23
CA TYR A 47 4.56 10.02 5.80
C TYR A 47 3.82 9.42 7.00
N ARG A 48 2.58 9.03 6.79
CA ARG A 48 1.75 8.40 7.83
C ARG A 48 1.78 6.89 7.70
N ALA A 49 2.38 6.22 8.68
CA ALA A 49 2.40 4.77 8.78
C ALA A 49 1.30 4.27 9.72
N LEU A 50 0.84 3.04 9.49
CA LEU A 50 -0.22 2.40 10.27
C LEU A 50 0.15 0.96 10.63
N PRO A 51 -0.39 0.41 11.74
CA PRO A 51 -0.32 -1.03 12.01
C PRO A 51 -1.00 -1.85 10.92
N MET A 52 -0.53 -3.09 10.69
CA MET A 52 -1.09 -4.00 9.68
C MET A 52 -2.61 -4.14 9.78
N ARG A 53 -3.12 -4.37 11.00
CA ARG A 53 -4.56 -4.52 11.27
C ARG A 53 -5.40 -3.31 10.85
N VAL A 54 -4.82 -2.11 10.82
CA VAL A 54 -5.54 -0.90 10.42
C VAL A 54 -5.55 -0.77 8.91
N TRP A 55 -4.47 -1.19 8.24
CA TRP A 55 -4.48 -1.32 6.79
C TRP A 55 -5.50 -2.34 6.29
N GLU A 56 -5.64 -3.49 6.95
CA GLU A 56 -6.67 -4.50 6.63
C GLU A 56 -8.09 -3.89 6.65
N LEU A 57 -8.40 -3.06 7.66
CA LEU A 57 -9.67 -2.34 7.72
C LEU A 57 -9.84 -1.30 6.60
N ILE A 58 -8.75 -0.64 6.18
CA ILE A 58 -8.77 0.31 5.06
C ILE A 58 -9.05 -0.43 3.76
N LEU A 59 -8.39 -1.57 3.52
CA LEU A 59 -8.56 -2.39 2.33
C LEU A 59 -10.00 -2.91 2.23
N GLU A 60 -10.51 -3.51 3.30
CA GLU A 60 -11.91 -3.99 3.40
C GLU A 60 -12.91 -2.85 3.12
N TYR A 61 -12.65 -1.65 3.65
CA TYR A 61 -13.50 -0.49 3.41
C TYR A 61 -13.38 0.02 1.96
N SER A 62 -12.20 -0.08 1.34
CA SER A 62 -11.92 0.49 0.02
C SER A 62 -12.77 -0.14 -1.08
N GLN A 63 -13.04 -1.44 -0.95
CA GLN A 63 -13.74 -2.26 -1.94
C GLN A 63 -13.12 -2.16 -3.34
N VAL A 64 -11.84 -1.78 -3.44
CA VAL A 64 -11.09 -1.76 -4.71
C VAL A 64 -11.05 -3.17 -5.31
N ASP A 65 -10.93 -4.19 -4.46
CA ASP A 65 -10.98 -5.62 -4.79
C ASP A 65 -12.33 -6.08 -5.40
N LYS A 66 -13.42 -5.32 -5.21
CA LYS A 66 -14.74 -5.66 -5.77
C LYS A 66 -14.91 -5.24 -7.22
N LYS A 67 -13.97 -4.46 -7.75
CA LYS A 67 -14.03 -4.02 -9.15
C LYS A 67 -13.58 -5.17 -10.06
N GLN A 68 -14.27 -5.35 -11.17
CA GLN A 68 -13.91 -6.38 -12.15
C GLN A 68 -12.71 -5.93 -12.99
N TYR A 69 -11.71 -6.80 -13.09
CA TYR A 69 -10.58 -6.64 -14.00
C TYR A 69 -11.04 -6.63 -15.46
N ARG A 70 -10.53 -5.67 -16.24
CA ARG A 70 -10.71 -5.60 -17.69
C ARG A 70 -9.39 -5.19 -18.32
N SER A 71 -8.82 -6.07 -19.15
CA SER A 71 -7.56 -5.80 -19.86
C SER A 71 -7.58 -4.40 -20.50
N ASP A 72 -6.51 -3.64 -20.32
CA ASP A 72 -6.24 -2.33 -20.93
C ASP A 72 -7.24 -1.20 -20.60
N HIS A 73 -8.24 -1.46 -19.74
CA HIS A 73 -9.31 -0.52 -19.40
C HIS A 73 -9.56 -0.37 -17.90
N TRP A 74 -9.33 -1.44 -17.16
CA TRP A 74 -9.39 -1.50 -15.71
C TRP A 74 -8.51 -2.66 -15.25
N ASP A 75 -7.21 -2.53 -15.46
CA ASP A 75 -6.22 -3.54 -15.12
C ASP A 75 -5.33 -3.08 -13.96
N CYS A 76 -4.18 -3.73 -13.79
CA CYS A 76 -3.39 -3.68 -12.57
C CYS A 76 -3.04 -2.26 -12.10
N ASP A 77 -2.73 -1.36 -13.03
CA ASP A 77 -2.40 0.03 -12.76
C ASP A 77 -3.61 0.82 -12.25
N ASN A 78 -4.81 0.59 -12.81
CA ASN A 78 -6.04 1.23 -12.38
C ASN A 78 -6.43 0.82 -10.95
N PHE A 79 -6.25 -0.45 -10.58
CA PHE A 79 -6.45 -0.87 -9.19
C PHE A 79 -5.45 -0.19 -8.25
N ALA A 80 -4.16 -0.15 -8.64
CA ALA A 80 -3.12 0.46 -7.82
C ALA A 80 -3.31 1.97 -7.65
N LEU A 81 -3.66 2.67 -8.72
CA LEU A 81 -3.98 4.11 -8.71
C LEU A 81 -5.25 4.39 -7.89
N ALA A 82 -6.29 3.56 -8.01
CA ALA A 82 -7.52 3.72 -7.25
C ALA A 82 -7.24 3.66 -5.74
N LEU A 83 -6.45 2.68 -5.27
CA LEU A 83 -6.09 2.59 -3.86
C LEU A 83 -5.22 3.79 -3.41
N CYS A 84 -4.21 4.15 -4.20
CA CYS A 84 -3.35 5.32 -3.95
C CYS A 84 -4.13 6.64 -3.88
N GLY A 85 -5.20 6.81 -4.65
CA GLY A 85 -6.04 8.00 -4.59
C GLY A 85 -7.05 7.98 -3.43
N GLN A 86 -7.67 6.82 -3.18
CA GLN A 86 -8.72 6.69 -2.17
C GLN A 86 -8.19 6.85 -0.75
N VAL A 87 -7.02 6.26 -0.43
CA VAL A 87 -6.52 6.23 0.94
C VAL A 87 -6.18 7.64 1.48
N PRO A 88 -5.39 8.49 0.79
CA PRO A 88 -5.16 9.86 1.25
C PRO A 88 -6.47 10.66 1.31
N MET A 89 -7.33 10.57 0.29
CA MET A 89 -8.60 11.28 0.22
C MET A 89 -9.53 10.92 1.39
N TRP A 90 -9.59 9.64 1.77
CA TRP A 90 -10.52 9.18 2.79
C TRP A 90 -9.92 9.15 4.19
N PHE A 91 -8.63 8.92 4.35
CA PHE A 91 -8.05 8.66 5.67
C PHE A 91 -6.96 9.63 6.07
N ASP A 92 -6.56 10.55 5.17
CA ASP A 92 -5.45 11.47 5.38
C ASP A 92 -4.17 10.68 5.69
N VAL A 93 -3.87 9.67 4.86
CA VAL A 93 -2.73 8.75 5.00
C VAL A 93 -2.02 8.64 3.66
N ASN A 94 -0.84 9.25 3.54
CA ASN A 94 0.06 9.18 2.38
C ASN A 94 1.08 8.03 2.50
N GLY A 95 0.87 7.09 3.41
CA GLY A 95 1.71 5.89 3.57
C GLY A 95 1.39 4.76 2.59
N VAL A 96 0.70 5.06 1.48
CA VAL A 96 0.42 4.15 0.38
C VAL A 96 1.24 4.57 -0.83
N GLY A 97 2.05 3.67 -1.36
CA GLY A 97 2.86 3.89 -2.54
C GLY A 97 2.32 3.17 -3.76
N LEU A 98 2.46 3.78 -4.93
CA LEU A 98 2.22 3.15 -6.22
C LEU A 98 3.49 2.42 -6.65
N VAL A 99 3.37 1.15 -7.00
CA VAL A 99 4.47 0.36 -7.56
C VAL A 99 4.17 0.06 -9.03
N ILE A 100 5.09 0.43 -9.91
CA ILE A 100 5.11 0.08 -11.32
C ILE A 100 6.33 -0.81 -11.54
N ASP A 101 6.12 -2.11 -11.72
CA ASP A 101 7.18 -3.10 -11.90
C ASP A 101 7.23 -3.54 -13.37
N TYR A 102 8.09 -2.91 -14.16
CA TYR A 102 8.30 -3.25 -15.57
C TYR A 102 8.81 -4.68 -15.74
N SER A 103 9.57 -5.19 -14.77
CA SER A 103 10.10 -6.56 -14.81
C SER A 103 9.02 -7.62 -14.57
N GLY A 104 7.94 -7.27 -13.87
CA GLY A 104 6.76 -8.10 -13.69
C GLY A 104 5.62 -7.81 -14.68
N LYS A 105 5.75 -6.75 -15.50
CA LYS A 105 4.65 -6.17 -16.29
C LYS A 105 3.39 -5.97 -15.43
N HIS A 106 3.58 -5.42 -14.23
CA HIS A 106 2.54 -5.39 -13.21
C HIS A 106 2.59 -4.08 -12.40
N ALA A 107 1.43 -3.69 -11.88
CA ALA A 107 1.30 -2.57 -10.96
C ALA A 107 0.52 -3.01 -9.71
N TYR A 108 0.97 -2.53 -8.55
CA TYR A 108 0.43 -2.88 -7.24
C TYR A 108 0.77 -1.78 -6.24
N ASN A 109 0.41 -1.95 -4.97
CA ASN A 109 0.70 -0.94 -3.95
C ASN A 109 1.75 -1.40 -2.95
N SER A 110 2.39 -0.45 -2.28
CA SER A 110 3.22 -0.68 -1.12
C SER A 110 2.70 0.13 0.07
N LEU A 111 2.73 -0.42 1.27
CA LEU A 111 2.13 0.17 2.46
C LEU A 111 3.20 0.36 3.54
N LEU A 112 3.20 1.54 4.16
CA LEU A 112 4.02 1.83 5.34
C LEU A 112 3.38 1.21 6.58
N VAL A 113 3.95 0.10 7.02
CA VAL A 113 3.48 -0.65 8.18
C VAL A 113 4.35 -0.33 9.39
N TYR A 114 3.73 0.14 10.47
CA TYR A 114 4.40 0.38 11.74
C TYR A 114 3.81 -0.49 12.85
N ASP A 115 4.54 -1.55 13.19
CA ASP A 115 4.17 -2.51 14.22
C ASP A 115 5.37 -2.80 15.12
N ASN A 116 5.12 -2.99 16.42
CA ASN A 116 6.16 -3.31 17.42
C ASN A 116 7.39 -2.38 17.34
N ASN A 117 7.15 -1.07 17.22
CA ASN A 117 8.16 -0.03 17.06
C ASN A 117 9.08 -0.19 15.84
N LYS A 118 8.64 -0.93 14.82
CA LYS A 118 9.38 -1.16 13.58
C LYS A 118 8.60 -0.66 12.38
N LEU A 119 9.22 0.23 11.60
CA LEU A 119 8.72 0.63 10.29
C LEU A 119 9.15 -0.40 9.24
N SER A 120 8.22 -0.79 8.38
CA SER A 120 8.45 -1.70 7.26
C SER A 120 7.60 -1.30 6.05
N ILE A 121 7.98 -1.79 4.88
CA ILE A 121 7.24 -1.61 3.63
C ILE A 121 6.75 -2.97 3.17
N VAL A 122 5.44 -3.09 2.97
CA VAL A 122 4.79 -4.33 2.56
C VAL A 122 4.04 -4.09 1.26
N GLY A 123 4.28 -4.92 0.24
CA GLY A 123 3.49 -4.88 -0.99
C GLY A 123 2.07 -5.44 -0.76
N VAL A 124 1.09 -4.93 -1.48
CA VAL A 124 -0.29 -5.45 -1.48
C VAL A 124 -0.82 -5.50 -2.90
N GLU A 125 -1.53 -6.58 -3.23
CA GLU A 125 -2.28 -6.76 -4.47
C GLU A 125 -3.70 -6.19 -4.29
N PRO A 126 -4.00 -4.99 -4.82
CA PRO A 126 -5.29 -4.33 -4.63
C PRO A 126 -6.46 -5.07 -5.28
N GLN A 127 -6.22 -6.00 -6.21
CA GLN A 127 -7.29 -6.79 -6.85
C GLN A 127 -7.92 -7.83 -5.93
N ASN A 128 -7.26 -8.20 -4.83
CA ASN A 128 -7.73 -9.27 -3.94
C ASN A 128 -7.28 -9.11 -2.47
N ASP A 129 -6.82 -7.92 -2.11
CA ASP A 129 -6.30 -7.56 -0.78
C ASP A 129 -5.21 -8.49 -0.23
N ARG A 130 -4.46 -9.17 -1.11
CA ARG A 130 -3.39 -10.10 -0.67
C ARG A 130 -2.09 -9.36 -0.42
N TRP A 131 -1.50 -9.66 0.72
CA TRP A 131 -0.20 -9.15 1.12
C TRP A 131 0.95 -9.87 0.41
N GLY A 132 1.92 -9.09 -0.06
CA GLY A 132 3.21 -9.51 -0.62
C GLY A 132 4.22 -10.02 0.41
N VAL A 133 3.78 -10.45 1.60
CA VAL A 133 4.65 -11.27 2.45
C VAL A 133 4.64 -12.66 1.83
N ALA A 134 5.59 -12.94 0.93
CA ALA A 134 5.90 -14.31 0.52
C ALA A 134 6.25 -15.16 1.77
N LYS A 135 5.22 -15.67 2.45
CA LYS A 135 5.17 -17.02 2.95
C LYS A 135 4.83 -17.87 1.73
N THR A 136 5.52 -18.99 1.56
CA THR A 136 5.38 -19.98 0.47
C THR A 136 5.83 -19.53 -0.92
N GLY A 137 7.14 -19.69 -1.21
CA GLY A 137 7.70 -20.22 -2.47
C GLY A 137 7.39 -19.58 -3.84
N VAL A 138 6.41 -18.68 -3.94
CA VAL A 138 5.93 -18.06 -5.17
C VAL A 138 6.31 -16.58 -5.11
N ARG A 139 7.20 -16.15 -6.00
CA ARG A 139 7.52 -14.73 -6.16
C ARG A 139 6.28 -14.03 -6.72
N MET A 140 5.54 -13.33 -5.87
CA MET A 140 4.39 -12.53 -6.31
C MET A 140 4.83 -11.36 -7.21
N TYR A 141 6.06 -10.85 -7.02
CA TYR A 141 6.61 -9.71 -7.76
C TYR A 141 8.07 -9.95 -8.15
N SER A 142 8.47 -9.47 -9.33
CA SER A 142 9.86 -9.53 -9.79
C SER A 142 10.69 -8.43 -9.12
N ALA A 143 10.13 -7.21 -9.09
CA ALA A 143 10.66 -6.02 -8.44
C ALA A 143 12.14 -5.74 -8.79
N GLN A 144 12.53 -5.94 -10.05
CA GLN A 144 13.91 -5.72 -10.51
C GLN A 144 14.10 -4.40 -11.26
N ASN A 145 13.05 -3.89 -11.90
CA ASN A 145 13.10 -2.63 -12.65
C ASN A 145 11.74 -1.94 -12.62
N GLY A 146 11.73 -0.63 -12.39
CA GLY A 146 10.52 0.17 -12.27
C GLY A 146 10.60 1.17 -11.12
N TYR A 147 9.43 1.60 -10.65
CA TYR A 147 9.29 2.69 -9.68
C TYR A 147 8.41 2.27 -8.50
N THR A 148 8.74 2.78 -7.32
CA THR A 148 7.81 2.92 -6.19
C THR A 148 7.68 4.40 -5.87
N ILE A 149 6.46 4.92 -5.85
CA ILE A 149 6.18 6.35 -5.64
C ILE A 149 5.32 6.50 -4.39
N PHE A 150 5.81 7.20 -3.37
CA PHE A 150 5.03 7.62 -2.20
C PHE A 150 4.76 9.13 -2.27
N GLY A 151 3.52 9.54 -1.99
CA GLY A 151 3.08 10.94 -1.95
C GLY A 151 1.62 11.10 -1.59
#